data_AF-A0A3R9ZFE2-F1
#
_entry.id   AF-A0A3R9ZFE2-F1
#
_cell.length_a   1.000
_cell.length_b   1.000
_cell.length_c   1.000
_cell.angle_alpha   90.00
_cell.angle_beta   90.00
_cell.angle_gamma   90.00
#
_symmetry.space_group_name_H-M   'P 1'
#
loop_
_entity.id
_entity.type
_entity.pdbx_description
1 polymer ?
#
loop_
_entity_poly.entity_id
_entity_poly.type
_entity_poly.pdbx_seq_one_letter_code
_entity_poly.pdbx_strand_id
1 'polypeptide(L)'
;MNDIRFTPDELSTLREHGIVLFADRVIFDAQPPMPRQQIDAVQAVCAGPVPEALVELWQLTAGGRLDYDLSLEMNGNLEGISWNELFWDGSDGYHDLQGWIEHEQELAQEAAEESGTPWGGKLSHLPFGGFEYTDRIYAVVEPGAGHGQIVAWKKGLPPAWTHALHEDSVNTVAPDLRGAFAALRLDEDPLAPTSDYFSGQTLLGYLDDRHEDHGLDLDLMDKLVTFYCRAVVDWRTPLAEGTLRHQPQLARVALRHAIGTDDAGLVAELAAAGVGFDGPHQGSALATDVAVSHGAFAAAAALVRAGAPVAADALRNIDGQIAPELTSALLANGAEPNVAAIVKCAACGAPASAHLIADACAKAGIDVAPAFVAERDAMLLDLENSLAKMQDGKYGHYLGQEGLAERIEHLQTFRL
;
A
#
# COMPACT_ATOMS: atom_id res chain seq x y z
N MET A 1 10.36 9.08 24.74
CA MET A 1 11.44 9.17 23.73
C MET A 1 12.21 10.46 23.95
N ASN A 2 13.55 10.41 23.97
CA ASN A 2 14.38 11.63 24.05
C ASN A 2 14.07 12.53 22.85
N ASP A 3 14.07 13.84 23.00
CA ASP A 3 13.90 14.78 21.90
C ASP A 3 15.21 14.84 21.08
N ILE A 4 15.29 14.18 19.92
CA ILE A 4 16.46 14.22 19.02
C ILE A 4 16.42 15.58 18.36
N ARG A 5 17.47 16.35 18.61
CA ARG A 5 17.66 17.66 18.01
C ARG A 5 18.94 17.64 17.19
N PHE A 6 18.84 18.14 15.97
CA PHE A 6 19.99 18.40 15.13
C PHE A 6 20.53 19.80 15.41
N THR A 7 21.85 19.92 15.47
CA THR A 7 22.54 21.20 15.51
C THR A 7 22.46 21.87 14.13
N PRO A 8 22.66 23.19 14.04
CA PRO A 8 22.71 23.88 12.76
C PRO A 8 23.76 23.30 11.79
N ASP A 9 24.90 22.87 12.30
CA ASP A 9 25.97 22.28 11.50
C ASP A 9 25.55 20.91 10.95
N GLU A 10 24.93 20.06 11.78
CA GLU A 10 24.38 18.78 11.33
C GLU A 10 23.29 18.97 10.27
N LEU A 11 22.40 19.96 10.42
CA LEU A 11 21.40 20.28 9.40
C LEU A 11 22.02 20.79 8.10
N SER A 12 23.12 21.56 8.18
CA SER A 12 23.87 21.98 7.00
C SER A 12 24.51 20.80 6.30
N THR A 13 25.14 19.88 7.04
CA THR A 13 25.71 18.65 6.47
C THR A 13 24.62 17.80 5.84
N LEU A 14 23.51 17.52 6.53
CA LEU A 14 22.38 16.78 5.94
C LEU A 14 21.90 17.43 4.63
N ARG A 15 21.81 18.77 4.60
CA ARG A 15 21.43 19.50 3.38
C ARG A 15 22.42 19.30 2.23
N GLU A 16 23.72 19.26 2.50
CA GLU A 16 24.76 18.97 1.50
C GLU A 16 24.61 17.55 0.92
N HIS A 17 24.07 16.61 1.71
CA HIS A 17 23.73 15.26 1.27
C HIS A 17 22.31 15.12 0.70
N GLY A 18 21.62 16.24 0.42
CA GLY A 18 20.27 16.22 -0.15
C GLY A 18 19.19 15.80 0.82
N ILE A 19 19.37 16.05 2.12
CA ILE A 19 18.41 15.68 3.17
C ILE A 19 17.89 16.94 3.86
N VAL A 20 16.58 17.05 4.02
CA VAL A 20 15.94 18.07 4.86
C VAL A 20 14.87 17.49 5.75
N LEU A 21 14.54 18.23 6.81
CA LEU A 21 13.50 17.87 7.75
C LEU A 21 12.35 18.88 7.65
N PHE A 22 11.13 18.39 7.44
CA PHE A 22 9.93 19.21 7.43
C PHE A 22 8.82 18.51 8.22
N ALA A 23 8.20 19.23 9.16
CA ALA A 23 7.09 18.72 9.98
C ALA A 23 7.36 17.31 10.57
N ASP A 24 8.53 17.13 11.18
CA ASP A 24 9.00 15.87 11.78
C ASP A 24 9.12 14.68 10.80
N ARG A 25 9.30 14.96 9.51
CA ARG A 25 9.62 13.95 8.49
C ARG A 25 10.89 14.29 7.76
N VAL A 26 11.63 13.24 7.42
CA VAL A 26 12.79 13.26 6.52
C VAL A 26 12.30 13.32 5.07
N ILE A 27 12.84 14.27 4.31
CA ILE A 27 12.78 14.35 2.85
C ILE A 27 14.21 14.14 2.37
N PHE A 28 14.42 13.18 1.49
CA PHE A 28 15.72 12.88 0.88
C PHE A 28 15.70 13.20 -0.61
N ASP A 29 16.87 13.23 -1.25
CA ASP A 29 17.01 13.75 -2.62
C ASP A 29 16.40 15.16 -2.79
N ALA A 30 16.53 15.95 -1.72
CA ALA A 30 15.96 17.27 -1.59
C ALA A 30 16.59 18.24 -2.60
N GLN A 31 15.72 18.92 -3.34
CA GLN A 31 16.13 19.89 -4.34
C GLN A 31 16.45 21.25 -3.72
N PRO A 32 17.21 22.12 -4.42
CA PRO A 32 17.38 23.52 -4.04
C PRO A 32 16.05 24.21 -3.74
N PRO A 33 16.01 25.25 -2.87
CA PRO A 33 14.78 25.97 -2.59
C PRO A 33 14.18 26.59 -3.85
N MET A 34 12.87 26.58 -3.97
CA MET A 34 12.17 27.20 -5.08
C MET A 34 12.33 28.73 -5.01
N PRO A 35 12.86 29.38 -6.06
CA PRO A 35 12.94 30.84 -6.11
C PRO A 35 11.56 31.49 -6.05
N ARG A 36 11.48 32.68 -5.44
CA ARG A 36 10.23 33.41 -5.27
C ARG A 36 9.46 33.62 -6.57
N GLN A 37 10.17 33.86 -7.68
CA GLN A 37 9.55 34.04 -8.99
C GLN A 37 8.78 32.80 -9.47
N GLN A 38 9.28 31.59 -9.19
CA GLN A 38 8.59 30.35 -9.54
C GLN A 38 7.34 30.16 -8.66
N ILE A 39 7.45 30.41 -7.35
CA ILE A 39 6.30 30.38 -6.43
C ILE A 39 5.21 31.36 -6.89
N ASP A 40 5.59 32.59 -7.27
CA ASP A 40 4.65 33.60 -7.75
C ASP A 40 4.01 33.17 -9.10
N ALA A 41 4.73 32.45 -9.95
CA ALA A 41 4.20 31.91 -11.21
C ALA A 41 3.17 30.79 -10.97
N VAL A 42 3.45 29.88 -10.04
CA VAL A 42 2.49 28.85 -9.62
C VAL A 42 1.26 29.47 -8.95
N GLN A 43 1.45 30.47 -8.08
CA GLN A 43 0.31 31.19 -7.50
C GLN A 43 -0.54 31.88 -8.57
N ALA A 44 0.07 32.38 -9.65
CA ALA A 44 -0.66 33.04 -10.71
C ALA A 44 -1.65 32.12 -11.43
N VAL A 45 -1.51 30.79 -11.38
CA VAL A 45 -2.46 29.83 -11.97
C VAL A 45 -3.50 29.29 -10.97
N CYS A 46 -3.38 29.63 -9.69
CA CYS A 46 -4.30 29.19 -8.64
C CYS A 46 -5.52 30.11 -8.48
N ALA A 47 -6.65 29.56 -8.04
CA ALA A 47 -7.88 30.32 -7.78
C ALA A 47 -7.79 31.21 -6.53
N GLY A 48 -6.87 30.89 -5.63
CA GLY A 48 -6.56 31.66 -4.42
C GLY A 48 -5.07 31.60 -4.09
N PRO A 49 -4.64 32.16 -2.95
CA PRO A 49 -3.25 32.16 -2.55
C PRO A 49 -2.76 30.73 -2.28
N VAL A 50 -1.50 30.46 -2.60
CA VAL A 50 -0.85 29.20 -2.22
C VAL A 50 -0.77 29.15 -0.67
N PRO A 51 -1.14 28.02 -0.02
CA PRO A 51 -1.08 27.90 1.43
C PRO A 51 0.32 28.17 1.98
N GLU A 52 0.41 28.88 3.10
CA GLU A 52 1.69 29.32 3.69
C GLU A 52 2.64 28.15 3.96
N ALA A 53 2.13 27.04 4.51
CA ALA A 53 2.95 25.86 4.78
C ALA A 53 3.56 25.24 3.50
N LEU A 54 2.87 25.32 2.35
CA LEU A 54 3.42 24.85 1.08
C LEU A 54 4.50 25.80 0.56
N VAL A 55 4.32 27.11 0.75
CA VAL A 55 5.37 28.10 0.46
C VAL A 55 6.60 27.87 1.34
N GLU A 56 6.41 27.58 2.63
CA GLU A 56 7.51 27.23 3.56
C GLU A 56 8.24 25.96 3.11
N LEU A 57 7.49 24.91 2.72
CA LEU A 57 8.08 23.69 2.17
C LEU A 57 8.93 23.99 0.93
N TRP A 58 8.41 24.74 -0.03
CA TRP A 58 9.16 25.09 -1.25
C TRP A 58 10.38 25.98 -0.99
N GLN A 59 10.31 26.86 0.01
CA GLN A 59 11.47 27.64 0.46
C GLN A 59 12.52 26.79 1.21
N LEU A 60 12.13 25.62 1.70
CA LEU A 60 13.07 24.64 2.23
C LEU A 60 13.61 23.75 1.11
N THR A 61 12.75 23.24 0.23
CA THR A 61 13.11 22.35 -0.88
C THR A 61 12.04 22.38 -1.96
N ALA A 62 12.44 22.58 -3.22
CA ALA A 62 11.47 22.63 -4.33
C ALA A 62 10.80 21.26 -4.58
N GLY A 63 11.52 20.17 -4.32
CA GLY A 63 11.10 18.79 -4.53
C GLY A 63 11.95 17.82 -3.73
N GLY A 64 11.73 16.54 -3.91
CA GLY A 64 12.45 15.49 -3.19
C GLY A 64 11.58 14.27 -2.99
N ARG A 65 12.11 13.30 -2.25
CA ARG A 65 11.50 12.00 -2.07
C ARG A 65 11.08 11.77 -0.62
N LEU A 66 10.02 10.99 -0.50
CA LEU A 66 9.41 10.54 0.74
C LEU A 66 9.36 9.02 0.68
N ASP A 67 9.51 8.38 1.83
CA ASP A 67 9.43 6.93 1.96
C ASP A 67 8.68 6.64 3.26
N TYR A 68 7.36 6.63 3.20
CA TYR A 68 6.47 6.45 4.34
C TYR A 68 5.17 5.79 3.90
N ASP A 69 4.48 5.17 4.84
CA ASP A 69 3.12 4.71 4.68
C ASP A 69 2.12 5.86 4.78
N LEU A 70 1.15 5.86 3.86
CA LEU A 70 -0.07 6.64 3.94
C LEU A 70 -1.25 5.76 3.51
N SER A 71 -2.29 5.68 4.33
CA SER A 71 -3.51 4.94 4.00
C SER A 71 -4.75 5.77 4.22
N LEU A 72 -5.69 5.71 3.29
CA LEU A 72 -6.96 6.43 3.33
C LEU A 72 -8.13 5.51 3.00
N GLU A 73 -9.28 5.78 3.60
CA GLU A 73 -10.52 5.12 3.21
C GLU A 73 -11.05 5.78 1.92
N MET A 74 -11.26 5.03 0.85
CA MET A 74 -11.68 5.56 -0.46
C MET A 74 -12.75 4.65 -1.07
N ASN A 75 -13.96 5.20 -1.29
CA ASN A 75 -15.11 4.44 -1.82
C ASN A 75 -15.40 3.12 -1.08
N GLY A 76 -15.16 3.08 0.23
CA GLY A 76 -15.36 1.87 1.05
C GLY A 76 -14.18 0.90 1.05
N ASN A 77 -13.07 1.21 0.37
CA ASN A 77 -11.80 0.49 0.45
C ASN A 77 -10.83 1.15 1.43
N LEU A 78 -9.82 0.41 1.88
CA LEU A 78 -8.65 0.97 2.56
C LEU A 78 -7.44 0.98 1.62
N GLU A 79 -7.13 2.13 1.05
CA GLU A 79 -6.14 2.28 -0.01
C GLU A 79 -4.81 2.83 0.53
N GLY A 80 -3.70 2.23 0.10
CA GLY A 80 -2.37 2.81 0.24
C GLY A 80 -2.17 3.92 -0.79
N ILE A 81 -1.73 5.09 -0.34
CA ILE A 81 -1.46 6.24 -1.20
C ILE A 81 0.05 6.40 -1.33
N SER A 82 0.57 6.26 -2.55
CA SER A 82 1.98 6.46 -2.83
C SER A 82 2.26 7.95 -2.92
N TRP A 83 2.76 8.53 -1.82
CA TRP A 83 3.27 9.90 -1.79
C TRP A 83 4.78 9.86 -1.66
N ASN A 84 5.45 9.43 -2.72
CA ASN A 84 6.89 9.18 -2.73
C ASN A 84 7.70 10.34 -3.32
N GLU A 85 7.03 11.27 -3.99
CA GLU A 85 7.64 12.42 -4.65
C GLU A 85 6.94 13.73 -4.26
N LEU A 86 7.74 14.77 -4.07
CA LEU A 86 7.34 16.18 -4.11
C LEU A 86 7.66 16.72 -5.50
N PHE A 87 6.62 17.10 -6.26
CA PHE A 87 6.76 17.56 -7.63
C PHE A 87 7.55 18.88 -7.69
N TRP A 88 8.49 18.95 -8.61
CA TRP A 88 9.33 20.13 -8.85
C TRP A 88 9.66 20.28 -10.33
N ASP A 89 10.02 21.49 -10.76
CA ASP A 89 10.34 21.81 -12.16
C ASP A 89 11.65 21.11 -12.59
N GLY A 90 11.56 20.16 -13.53
CA GLY A 90 12.69 19.34 -13.94
C GLY A 90 12.79 17.97 -13.26
N SER A 91 11.76 17.54 -12.53
CA SER A 91 11.63 16.14 -12.10
C SER A 91 11.73 15.18 -13.29
N ASP A 92 12.37 14.02 -13.07
CA ASP A 92 12.46 12.92 -14.02
C ASP A 92 11.30 11.92 -13.91
N GLY A 93 10.31 12.25 -13.08
CA GLY A 93 9.03 11.53 -12.97
C GLY A 93 8.16 11.64 -14.23
N TYR A 94 6.91 11.20 -14.11
CA TYR A 94 5.98 11.16 -15.24
C TYR A 94 5.69 12.56 -15.82
N HIS A 95 5.43 13.53 -14.94
CA HIS A 95 5.46 14.96 -15.22
C HIS A 95 6.21 15.67 -14.10
N ASP A 96 6.86 16.77 -14.46
CA ASP A 96 7.37 17.73 -13.49
C ASP A 96 6.22 18.60 -12.94
N LEU A 97 6.52 19.54 -12.03
CA LEU A 97 5.47 20.38 -11.42
C LEU A 97 4.67 21.18 -12.47
N GLN A 98 5.33 21.77 -13.47
CA GLN A 98 4.62 22.49 -14.53
C GLN A 98 3.78 21.55 -15.39
N GLY A 99 4.32 20.40 -15.77
CA GLY A 99 3.59 19.40 -16.55
C GLY A 99 2.33 18.92 -15.84
N TRP A 100 2.39 18.72 -14.51
CA TRP A 100 1.19 18.41 -13.73
C TRP A 100 0.20 19.57 -13.67
N ILE A 101 0.68 20.80 -13.48
CA ILE A 101 -0.19 21.99 -13.52
C ILE A 101 -0.90 22.10 -14.88
N GLU A 102 -0.17 21.96 -15.99
CA GLU A 102 -0.72 22.01 -17.34
C GLU A 102 -1.74 20.89 -17.56
N HIS A 103 -1.42 19.67 -17.13
CA HIS A 103 -2.33 18.53 -17.19
C HIS A 103 -3.63 18.77 -16.43
N GLU A 104 -3.57 19.28 -15.20
CA GLU A 104 -4.77 19.59 -14.41
C GLU A 104 -5.58 20.75 -15.01
N GLN A 105 -4.94 21.69 -15.69
CA GLN A 105 -5.63 22.76 -16.41
C GLN A 105 -6.39 22.22 -17.63
N GLU A 106 -5.79 21.28 -18.38
CA GLU A 106 -6.44 20.59 -19.49
C GLU A 106 -7.66 19.81 -19.00
N LEU A 107 -7.52 19.01 -17.93
CA LEU A 107 -8.63 18.25 -17.34
C LEU A 107 -9.76 19.15 -16.83
N ALA A 108 -9.42 20.26 -16.18
CA ALA A 108 -10.41 21.22 -15.70
C ALA A 108 -11.18 21.88 -16.84
N GLN A 109 -10.50 22.17 -17.96
CA GLN A 109 -11.13 22.71 -19.16
C GLN A 109 -12.05 21.68 -19.82
N GLU A 110 -11.60 20.42 -19.96
CA GLU A 110 -12.42 19.33 -20.52
C GLU A 110 -13.70 19.10 -19.68
N ALA A 111 -13.56 19.01 -18.36
CA ALA A 111 -14.71 18.84 -17.46
C ALA A 111 -15.70 20.02 -17.53
N ALA A 112 -15.19 21.24 -17.74
CA ALA A 112 -15.99 22.44 -17.91
C ALA A 112 -16.78 22.43 -19.24
N GLU A 113 -16.14 22.00 -20.31
CA GLU A 113 -16.77 21.82 -21.63
C GLU A 113 -17.85 20.74 -21.59
N GLU A 114 -17.57 19.59 -20.96
CA GLU A 114 -18.53 18.49 -20.82
C GLU A 114 -19.73 18.86 -19.94
N SER A 115 -19.50 19.60 -18.86
CA SER A 115 -20.57 20.06 -17.95
C SER A 115 -21.30 21.31 -18.45
N GLY A 116 -20.82 21.96 -19.52
CA GLY A 116 -21.37 23.21 -20.04
C GLY A 116 -21.20 24.42 -19.10
N THR A 117 -20.32 24.33 -18.11
CA THR A 117 -20.05 25.40 -17.13
C THR A 117 -18.73 26.08 -17.47
N PRO A 118 -18.67 27.40 -17.70
CA PRO A 118 -17.41 28.08 -18.00
C PRO A 118 -16.40 27.94 -16.86
N TRP A 119 -15.18 27.50 -17.17
CA TRP A 119 -14.08 27.47 -16.21
C TRP A 119 -13.28 28.77 -16.22
N GLY A 120 -12.86 29.20 -15.03
CA GLY A 120 -12.17 30.48 -14.82
C GLY A 120 -10.68 30.49 -15.20
N GLY A 121 -10.16 29.40 -15.77
CA GLY A 121 -8.74 29.25 -16.11
C GLY A 121 -7.80 29.23 -14.90
N LYS A 122 -8.32 28.85 -13.72
CA LYS A 122 -7.58 28.77 -12.47
C LYS A 122 -7.86 27.44 -11.76
N LEU A 123 -6.80 26.85 -11.21
CA LEU A 123 -6.90 25.61 -10.45
C LEU A 123 -7.51 25.87 -9.07
N SER A 124 -8.47 25.03 -8.67
CA SER A 124 -8.98 24.97 -7.28
C SER A 124 -8.13 24.05 -6.40
N HIS A 125 -7.43 23.10 -7.02
CA HIS A 125 -6.55 22.13 -6.39
C HIS A 125 -5.19 22.17 -7.09
N LEU A 126 -4.13 22.41 -6.33
CA LEU A 126 -2.77 22.52 -6.84
C LEU A 126 -2.03 21.21 -6.59
N PRO A 127 -1.61 20.46 -7.63
CA PRO A 127 -0.79 19.27 -7.44
C PRO A 127 0.59 19.66 -6.92
N PHE A 128 1.12 18.90 -5.97
CA PHE A 128 2.48 19.15 -5.45
C PHE A 128 3.23 17.88 -5.03
N GLY A 129 2.62 16.70 -5.16
CA GLY A 129 3.30 15.44 -4.91
C GLY A 129 2.45 14.24 -5.30
N GLY A 130 3.01 13.05 -5.23
CA GLY A 130 2.34 11.81 -5.61
C GLY A 130 3.31 10.73 -6.06
N PHE A 131 2.82 9.84 -6.93
CA PHE A 131 3.62 8.81 -7.59
C PHE A 131 3.03 8.46 -8.94
N GLU A 132 3.86 8.60 -9.98
CA GLU A 132 3.51 8.35 -11.38
C GLU A 132 2.16 8.99 -11.75
N TYR A 133 1.34 8.28 -12.55
CA TYR A 133 0.01 8.69 -12.98
C TYR A 133 -1.10 8.03 -12.15
N THR A 134 -0.80 7.46 -10.99
CA THR A 134 -1.76 6.62 -10.22
C THR A 134 -2.16 7.19 -8.86
N ASP A 135 -1.32 8.02 -8.24
CA ASP A 135 -1.58 8.70 -6.98
C ASP A 135 -1.13 10.17 -7.07
N ARG A 136 -1.96 11.12 -6.61
CA ARG A 136 -1.62 12.57 -6.55
C ARG A 136 -2.08 13.18 -5.24
N ILE A 137 -1.31 14.15 -4.77
CA ILE A 137 -1.55 14.94 -3.59
C ILE A 137 -1.72 16.39 -4.02
N TYR A 138 -2.82 16.99 -3.57
CA TYR A 138 -3.19 18.36 -3.89
C TYR A 138 -3.33 19.20 -2.63
N ALA A 139 -2.95 20.47 -2.74
CA ALA A 139 -3.37 21.49 -1.81
C ALA A 139 -4.62 22.18 -2.36
N VAL A 140 -5.66 22.31 -1.55
CA VAL A 140 -6.84 23.11 -1.90
C VAL A 140 -6.45 24.58 -1.87
N VAL A 141 -6.44 25.23 -3.04
CA VAL A 141 -6.06 26.65 -3.21
C VAL A 141 -7.28 27.55 -3.44
N GLU A 142 -8.46 26.97 -3.68
CA GLU A 142 -9.70 27.72 -3.75
C GLU A 142 -10.00 28.43 -2.41
N PRO A 143 -10.34 29.73 -2.42
CA PRO A 143 -10.75 30.43 -1.21
C PRO A 143 -12.00 29.81 -0.59
N GLY A 144 -11.95 29.47 0.70
CA GLY A 144 -13.08 28.89 1.40
C GLY A 144 -12.68 28.17 2.68
N ALA A 145 -13.63 27.45 3.27
CA ALA A 145 -13.39 26.70 4.50
C ALA A 145 -12.39 25.54 4.32
N GLY A 146 -12.24 25.03 3.09
CA GLY A 146 -11.28 23.99 2.75
C GLY A 146 -9.92 24.51 2.28
N HIS A 147 -9.70 25.84 2.21
CA HIS A 147 -8.40 26.39 1.78
C HIS A 147 -7.26 25.86 2.66
N GLY A 148 -6.20 25.36 2.04
CA GLY A 148 -5.05 24.77 2.72
C GLY A 148 -5.16 23.27 3.03
N GLN A 149 -6.35 22.68 2.88
CA GLN A 149 -6.56 21.25 3.07
C GLN A 149 -5.74 20.44 2.07
N ILE A 150 -5.21 19.31 2.53
CA ILE A 150 -4.49 18.36 1.69
C ILE A 150 -5.40 17.20 1.35
N VAL A 151 -5.53 16.92 0.06
CA VAL A 151 -6.35 15.83 -0.48
C VAL A 151 -5.49 14.91 -1.33
N ALA A 152 -5.83 13.63 -1.33
CA ALA A 152 -5.22 12.64 -2.18
C ALA A 152 -6.25 12.15 -3.20
N TRP A 153 -5.83 12.00 -4.45
CA TRP A 153 -6.57 11.33 -5.51
C TRP A 153 -5.86 10.04 -5.92
N LYS A 154 -6.61 8.93 -5.94
CA LYS A 154 -6.15 7.63 -6.43
C LYS A 154 -6.92 7.23 -7.69
N LYS A 155 -6.18 6.76 -8.68
CA LYS A 155 -6.74 6.26 -9.95
C LYS A 155 -7.39 4.90 -9.77
N GLY A 156 -8.55 4.71 -10.37
CA GLY A 156 -9.19 3.40 -10.51
C GLY A 156 -8.38 2.46 -11.40
N LEU A 157 -8.13 1.25 -10.91
CA LEU A 157 -7.44 0.19 -11.63
C LEU A 157 -8.42 -0.75 -12.34
N PRO A 158 -7.98 -1.47 -13.40
CA PRO A 158 -8.85 -2.38 -14.13
C PRO A 158 -9.50 -3.44 -13.23
N PRO A 159 -10.74 -3.91 -13.53
CA PRO A 159 -11.46 -4.91 -12.73
C PRO A 159 -10.73 -6.25 -12.52
N ALA A 160 -9.71 -6.54 -13.32
CA ALA A 160 -8.88 -7.73 -13.16
C ALA A 160 -7.97 -7.69 -11.91
N TRP A 161 -7.75 -6.51 -11.34
CA TRP A 161 -6.94 -6.31 -10.14
C TRP A 161 -7.81 -6.48 -8.91
N THR A 162 -8.01 -7.73 -8.49
CA THR A 162 -8.88 -8.06 -7.34
C THR A 162 -8.53 -7.21 -6.12
N HIS A 163 -9.57 -6.74 -5.45
CA HIS A 163 -9.51 -5.86 -4.27
C HIS A 163 -8.99 -4.44 -4.51
N ALA A 164 -8.52 -4.08 -5.69
CA ALA A 164 -8.13 -2.70 -5.97
C ALA A 164 -9.35 -1.76 -6.03
N LEU A 165 -9.10 -0.47 -5.81
CA LEU A 165 -10.01 0.58 -6.20
C LEU A 165 -10.21 0.56 -7.73
N HIS A 166 -11.45 0.52 -8.21
CA HIS A 166 -11.77 0.43 -9.65
C HIS A 166 -12.32 1.71 -10.27
N GLU A 167 -12.66 2.68 -9.43
CA GLU A 167 -13.11 4.01 -9.84
C GLU A 167 -12.23 5.05 -9.15
N ASP A 168 -11.94 6.13 -9.85
CA ASP A 168 -11.21 7.26 -9.30
C ASP A 168 -11.86 7.73 -7.98
N SER A 169 -11.03 7.98 -6.97
CA SER A 169 -11.52 8.42 -5.66
C SER A 169 -10.61 9.47 -5.05
N VAL A 170 -11.23 10.43 -4.37
CA VAL A 170 -10.55 11.52 -3.66
C VAL A 170 -10.94 11.46 -2.19
N ASN A 171 -9.96 11.61 -1.30
CA ASN A 171 -10.24 11.84 0.10
C ASN A 171 -9.24 12.82 0.73
N THR A 172 -9.63 13.43 1.84
CA THR A 172 -8.79 14.32 2.63
C THR A 172 -7.72 13.53 3.37
N VAL A 173 -6.47 13.97 3.23
CA VAL A 173 -5.35 13.53 4.05
C VAL A 173 -5.39 14.24 5.40
N ALA A 174 -5.44 15.57 5.38
CA ALA A 174 -5.43 16.40 6.58
C ALA A 174 -5.96 17.83 6.32
N PRO A 175 -6.33 18.58 7.37
CA PRO A 175 -6.77 19.98 7.25
C PRO A 175 -5.69 20.96 6.76
N ASP A 176 -4.41 20.60 6.89
CA ASP A 176 -3.29 21.40 6.44
C ASP A 176 -2.06 20.51 6.11
N LEU A 177 -1.03 21.13 5.53
CA LEU A 177 0.19 20.42 5.11
C LEU A 177 0.95 19.78 6.27
N ARG A 178 1.02 20.43 7.43
CA ARG A 178 1.75 19.89 8.59
C ARG A 178 1.02 18.66 9.14
N GLY A 179 -0.31 18.69 9.16
CA GLY A 179 -1.14 17.53 9.47
C GLY A 179 -0.98 16.40 8.45
N ALA A 180 -0.81 16.73 7.16
CA ALA A 180 -0.59 15.72 6.13
C ALA A 180 0.76 15.01 6.29
N PHE A 181 1.83 15.76 6.58
CA PHE A 181 3.12 15.19 6.95
C PHE A 181 3.06 14.39 8.25
N ALA A 182 2.25 14.81 9.23
CA ALA A 182 2.03 14.03 10.46
C ALA A 182 1.29 12.70 10.19
N ALA A 183 0.49 12.61 9.12
CA ALA A 183 -0.20 11.39 8.71
C ALA A 183 0.73 10.37 8.03
N LEU A 184 1.84 10.82 7.42
CA LEU A 184 2.91 9.94 6.94
C LEU A 184 3.52 9.20 8.12
N ARG A 185 3.65 7.87 8.05
CA ARG A 185 4.13 7.07 9.18
C ARG A 185 4.91 5.85 8.69
N LEU A 186 5.39 5.03 9.62
CA LEU A 186 5.94 3.72 9.32
C LEU A 186 5.08 2.68 10.05
N ASP A 187 4.45 1.79 9.30
CA ASP A 187 3.60 0.75 9.87
C ASP A 187 4.43 -0.39 10.48
N GLU A 188 5.69 -0.54 10.09
CA GLU A 188 6.66 -1.44 10.70
C GLU A 188 8.02 -0.77 10.92
N ASP A 189 8.90 -1.45 11.66
CA ASP A 189 10.27 -0.97 11.87
C ASP A 189 11.10 -1.25 10.60
N PRO A 190 11.60 -0.22 9.89
CA PRO A 190 12.37 -0.42 8.66
C PRO A 190 13.73 -1.10 8.91
N LEU A 191 14.20 -1.17 10.17
CA LEU A 191 15.41 -1.89 10.55
C LEU A 191 15.16 -3.37 10.88
N ALA A 192 13.90 -3.78 10.97
CA ALA A 192 13.48 -5.16 11.22
C ALA A 192 12.18 -5.47 10.44
N PRO A 193 12.20 -5.37 9.11
CA PRO A 193 11.02 -5.54 8.27
C PRO A 193 10.52 -6.99 8.27
N THR A 194 9.22 -7.15 8.07
CA THR A 194 8.54 -8.45 7.97
C THR A 194 8.27 -8.89 6.53
N SER A 195 8.50 -8.00 5.57
CA SER A 195 8.29 -8.20 4.12
C SER A 195 9.53 -7.78 3.33
N ASP A 196 9.69 -8.30 2.10
CA ASP A 196 10.76 -7.92 1.18
C ASP A 196 10.63 -6.48 0.66
N TYR A 197 9.40 -5.94 0.69
CA TYR A 197 9.07 -4.57 0.31
C TYR A 197 8.40 -3.88 1.49
N PHE A 198 9.00 -2.78 1.95
CA PHE A 198 8.57 -2.02 3.13
C PHE A 198 8.94 -0.54 2.99
N SER A 199 8.17 0.34 3.61
CA SER A 199 8.51 1.77 3.69
C SER A 199 9.78 1.97 4.52
N GLY A 200 10.69 2.79 3.97
CA GLY A 200 12.01 3.07 4.52
C GLY A 200 13.14 2.37 3.78
N GLN A 201 12.86 1.37 2.97
CA GLN A 201 13.86 0.68 2.16
C GLN A 201 14.61 1.62 1.21
N THR A 202 13.90 2.57 0.57
CA THR A 202 14.50 3.51 -0.39
C THR A 202 15.35 4.56 0.33
N LEU A 203 14.85 5.08 1.46
CA LEU A 203 15.62 6.03 2.27
C LEU A 203 16.89 5.38 2.81
N LEU A 204 16.81 4.16 3.38
CA LEU A 204 17.98 3.48 3.94
C LEU A 204 19.04 3.23 2.86
N GLY A 205 18.63 2.74 1.68
CA GLY A 205 19.56 2.60 0.55
C GLY A 205 20.19 3.92 0.12
N TYR A 206 19.41 5.01 0.08
CA TYR A 206 19.95 6.34 -0.20
C TYR A 206 20.99 6.79 0.84
N LEU A 207 20.76 6.51 2.12
CA LEU A 207 21.69 6.87 3.19
C LEU A 207 22.98 6.07 3.13
N ASP A 208 22.88 4.76 2.84
CA ASP A 208 24.04 3.90 2.62
C ASP A 208 24.91 4.45 1.47
N ASP A 209 24.30 4.78 0.32
CA ASP A 209 25.01 5.41 -0.80
C ASP A 209 25.67 6.75 -0.38
N ARG A 210 24.98 7.59 0.41
CA ARG A 210 25.54 8.86 0.90
C ARG A 210 26.71 8.66 1.86
N HIS A 211 26.68 7.61 2.67
CA HIS A 211 27.79 7.27 3.56
C HIS A 211 28.99 6.75 2.75
N GLU A 212 28.78 5.74 1.90
CA GLU A 212 29.85 5.03 1.21
C GLU A 212 30.53 5.89 0.14
N ASP A 213 29.74 6.60 -0.68
CA ASP A 213 30.26 7.28 -1.87
C ASP A 213 30.40 8.80 -1.71
N HIS A 214 29.72 9.38 -0.72
CA HIS A 214 29.65 10.84 -0.56
C HIS A 214 30.18 11.36 0.79
N GLY A 215 30.57 10.46 1.71
CA GLY A 215 31.24 10.82 2.96
C GLY A 215 30.32 11.37 4.05
N LEU A 216 29.03 10.99 4.05
CA LEU A 216 28.14 11.27 5.18
C LEU A 216 28.70 10.57 6.43
N ASP A 217 28.86 11.31 7.52
CA ASP A 217 29.34 10.77 8.79
C ASP A 217 28.38 9.71 9.36
N LEU A 218 28.93 8.60 9.84
CA LEU A 218 28.14 7.46 10.31
C LEU A 218 27.31 7.80 11.55
N ASP A 219 27.85 8.58 12.49
CA ASP A 219 27.12 8.96 13.70
C ASP A 219 25.94 9.89 13.34
N LEU A 220 26.12 10.78 12.36
CA LEU A 220 25.05 11.62 11.83
C LEU A 220 23.99 10.82 11.08
N MET A 221 24.40 9.82 10.29
CA MET A 221 23.49 8.89 9.61
C MET A 221 22.65 8.10 10.63
N ASP A 222 23.28 7.49 11.64
CA ASP A 222 22.60 6.73 12.69
C ASP A 222 21.60 7.62 13.47
N LYS A 223 21.99 8.87 13.72
CA LYS A 223 21.11 9.86 14.35
C LYS A 223 19.89 10.18 13.47
N LEU A 224 20.08 10.31 12.16
CA LEU A 224 18.98 10.52 11.20
C LEU A 224 18.07 9.31 11.11
N VAL A 225 18.61 8.09 11.05
CA VAL A 225 17.83 6.85 11.08
C VAL A 225 17.01 6.76 12.36
N THR A 226 17.61 7.07 13.51
CA THR A 226 16.89 7.10 14.80
C THR A 226 15.80 8.16 14.81
N PHE A 227 16.02 9.32 14.17
CA PHE A 227 14.99 10.35 14.00
C PHE A 227 13.84 9.86 13.10
N TYR A 228 14.17 9.24 11.96
CA TYR A 228 13.22 8.70 11.00
C TYR A 228 12.32 7.61 11.62
N CYS A 229 12.91 6.70 12.40
CA CYS A 229 12.18 5.62 13.07
C CYS A 229 11.17 6.11 14.14
N ARG A 230 11.12 7.40 14.46
CA ARG A 230 10.04 7.97 15.30
C ARG A 230 8.68 7.94 14.61
N ALA A 231 8.68 7.87 13.28
CA ALA A 231 7.46 7.73 12.50
C ALA A 231 6.86 6.32 12.63
N VAL A 232 7.59 5.35 13.20
CA VAL A 232 7.06 4.01 13.52
C VAL A 232 5.93 4.14 14.52
N VAL A 233 4.76 3.65 14.14
CA VAL A 233 3.60 3.71 15.01
C VAL A 233 3.69 2.70 16.15
N ASP A 234 3.41 3.15 17.37
CA ASP A 234 3.40 2.28 18.55
C ASP A 234 2.00 1.72 18.82
N TRP A 235 1.69 0.59 18.20
CA TRP A 235 0.45 -0.16 18.49
C TRP A 235 0.57 -1.06 19.72
N ARG A 236 1.80 -1.37 20.17
CA ARG A 236 2.06 -2.30 21.28
C ARG A 236 1.68 -1.69 22.62
N THR A 237 1.96 -0.41 22.85
CA THR A 237 1.58 0.28 24.09
C THR A 237 0.04 0.32 24.26
N PRO A 238 -0.76 0.77 23.27
CA PRO A 238 -2.22 0.72 23.37
C PRO A 238 -2.79 -0.70 23.52
N LEU A 239 -2.12 -1.73 22.97
CA LEU A 239 -2.52 -3.13 23.17
C LEU A 239 -2.34 -3.53 24.63
N ALA A 240 -1.14 -3.31 25.20
CA ALA A 240 -0.82 -3.63 26.59
C ALA A 240 -1.71 -2.86 27.59
N GLU A 241 -2.10 -1.63 27.25
CA GLU A 241 -3.01 -0.80 28.06
C GLU A 241 -4.50 -1.11 27.84
N GLY A 242 -4.84 -1.96 26.86
CA GLY A 242 -6.24 -2.30 26.54
C GLY A 242 -7.04 -1.15 25.90
N THR A 243 -6.35 -0.19 25.29
CA THR A 243 -6.94 1.00 24.63
C THR A 243 -6.95 0.90 23.11
N LEU A 244 -6.26 -0.09 22.52
CA LEU A 244 -6.09 -0.26 21.08
C LEU A 244 -7.41 -0.27 20.29
N ARG A 245 -8.49 -0.86 20.82
CA ARG A 245 -9.82 -0.89 20.18
C ARG A 245 -10.41 0.49 19.87
N HIS A 246 -9.93 1.54 20.54
CA HIS A 246 -10.35 2.92 20.31
C HIS A 246 -9.44 3.66 19.32
N GLN A 247 -8.45 2.97 18.75
CA GLN A 247 -7.45 3.49 17.83
C GLN A 247 -7.42 2.63 16.56
N PRO A 248 -8.44 2.73 15.69
CA PRO A 248 -8.65 1.79 14.57
C PRO A 248 -7.46 1.74 13.60
N GLN A 249 -6.79 2.88 13.40
CA GLN A 249 -5.59 2.94 12.57
C GLN A 249 -4.44 2.08 13.13
N LEU A 250 -4.17 2.15 14.44
CA LEU A 250 -3.14 1.33 15.08
C LEU A 250 -3.55 -0.14 15.17
N ALA A 251 -4.84 -0.42 15.37
CA ALA A 251 -5.36 -1.78 15.38
C ALA A 251 -5.16 -2.47 14.02
N ARG A 252 -5.34 -1.73 12.91
CA ARG A 252 -5.04 -2.21 11.56
C ARG A 252 -3.55 -2.51 11.39
N VAL A 253 -2.66 -1.66 11.89
CA VAL A 253 -1.21 -1.91 11.81
C VAL A 253 -0.82 -3.16 12.60
N ALA A 254 -1.33 -3.32 13.82
CA ALA A 254 -1.09 -4.51 14.62
C ALA A 254 -1.59 -5.79 13.93
N LEU A 255 -2.77 -5.73 13.29
CA LEU A 255 -3.32 -6.84 12.54
C LEU A 255 -2.50 -7.16 11.27
N ARG A 256 -2.04 -6.13 10.55
CA ARG A 256 -1.16 -6.34 9.39
C ARG A 256 0.14 -7.02 9.81
N HIS A 257 0.74 -6.58 10.92
CA HIS A 257 1.91 -7.24 11.49
C HIS A 257 1.62 -8.71 11.82
N ALA A 258 0.51 -9.00 12.50
CA ALA A 258 0.10 -10.37 12.83
C ALA A 258 -0.06 -11.24 11.58
N ILE A 259 -0.62 -10.71 10.50
CA ILE A 259 -0.75 -11.43 9.22
C ILE A 259 0.63 -11.62 8.57
N GLY A 260 1.45 -10.56 8.49
CA GLY A 260 2.78 -10.61 7.88
C GLY A 260 3.71 -11.62 8.56
N THR A 261 3.58 -11.81 9.87
CA THR A 261 4.38 -12.78 10.64
C THR A 261 3.68 -14.13 10.87
N ASP A 262 2.51 -14.35 10.28
CA ASP A 262 1.63 -15.51 10.52
C ASP A 262 1.38 -15.81 12.02
N ASP A 263 1.21 -14.77 12.83
CA ASP A 263 1.11 -14.87 14.29
C ASP A 263 -0.35 -15.04 14.76
N ALA A 264 -0.77 -16.30 14.88
CA ALA A 264 -2.06 -16.68 15.45
C ALA A 264 -2.26 -16.21 16.91
N GLY A 265 -1.18 -16.09 17.68
CA GLY A 265 -1.22 -15.66 19.08
C GLY A 265 -1.57 -14.17 19.19
N LEU A 266 -0.92 -13.35 18.37
CA LEU A 266 -1.21 -11.92 18.29
C LEU A 266 -2.64 -11.67 17.79
N VAL A 267 -3.14 -12.41 16.79
CA VAL A 267 -4.55 -12.31 16.38
C VAL A 267 -5.51 -12.59 17.55
N ALA A 268 -5.22 -13.62 18.36
CA ALA A 268 -6.03 -13.94 19.53
C ALA A 268 -5.95 -12.84 20.61
N GLU A 269 -4.79 -12.22 20.80
CA GLU A 269 -4.60 -11.09 21.72
C GLU A 269 -5.39 -9.84 21.27
N LEU A 270 -5.34 -9.52 19.97
CA LEU A 270 -6.13 -8.44 19.38
C LEU A 270 -7.64 -8.66 19.58
N ALA A 271 -8.11 -9.88 19.33
CA ALA A 271 -9.51 -10.26 19.57
C ALA A 271 -9.88 -10.10 21.06
N ALA A 272 -9.03 -10.55 21.97
CA ALA A 272 -9.24 -10.42 23.42
C ALA A 272 -9.24 -8.96 23.89
N ALA A 273 -8.49 -8.07 23.23
CA ALA A 273 -8.50 -6.63 23.46
C ALA A 273 -9.77 -5.93 22.93
N GLY A 274 -10.64 -6.67 22.22
CA GLY A 274 -11.88 -6.16 21.63
C GLY A 274 -11.66 -5.42 20.30
N VAL A 275 -10.56 -5.70 19.60
CA VAL A 275 -10.37 -5.22 18.23
C VAL A 275 -11.35 -5.95 17.31
N GLY A 276 -12.15 -5.19 16.56
CA GLY A 276 -13.02 -5.73 15.52
C GLY A 276 -12.24 -6.04 14.24
N PHE A 277 -12.64 -7.09 13.55
CA PHE A 277 -12.05 -7.50 12.26
C PHE A 277 -12.98 -7.23 11.07
N ASP A 278 -13.96 -6.35 11.27
CA ASP A 278 -14.93 -5.97 10.25
C ASP A 278 -14.36 -4.94 9.27
N GLY A 279 -14.80 -5.06 8.02
CA GLY A 279 -14.47 -4.13 6.95
C GLY A 279 -13.13 -4.42 6.28
N PRO A 280 -12.78 -3.61 5.26
CA PRO A 280 -11.58 -3.83 4.49
C PRO A 280 -10.30 -3.58 5.28
N HIS A 281 -9.32 -4.43 5.02
CA HIS A 281 -7.97 -4.37 5.56
C HIS A 281 -6.95 -3.92 4.50
N GLN A 282 -7.17 -4.24 3.23
CA GLN A 282 -6.34 -3.81 2.11
C GLN A 282 -7.18 -3.73 0.83
N GLY A 283 -7.31 -2.55 0.26
CA GLY A 283 -8.28 -2.32 -0.80
C GLY A 283 -9.68 -2.69 -0.30
N SER A 284 -10.40 -3.55 -1.03
CA SER A 284 -11.67 -4.14 -0.56
C SER A 284 -11.51 -5.47 0.20
N ALA A 285 -10.30 -6.02 0.31
CA ALA A 285 -10.04 -7.33 0.92
C ALA A 285 -10.29 -7.31 2.42
N LEU A 286 -10.93 -8.36 2.95
CA LEU A 286 -11.04 -8.57 4.39
C LEU A 286 -9.70 -9.08 4.95
N ALA A 287 -9.51 -8.98 6.26
CA ALA A 287 -8.31 -9.50 6.91
C ALA A 287 -8.09 -11.01 6.66
N THR A 288 -9.17 -11.79 6.56
CA THR A 288 -9.09 -13.22 6.21
C THR A 288 -8.62 -13.44 4.77
N ASP A 289 -9.04 -12.57 3.84
CA ASP A 289 -8.66 -12.69 2.43
C ASP A 289 -7.17 -12.40 2.26
N VAL A 290 -6.69 -11.33 2.91
CA VAL A 290 -5.26 -10.96 2.94
C VAL A 290 -4.42 -12.07 3.55
N ALA A 291 -4.83 -12.64 4.69
CA ALA A 291 -4.11 -13.72 5.35
C ALA A 291 -4.04 -14.99 4.47
N VAL A 292 -5.14 -15.37 3.83
CA VAL A 292 -5.17 -16.52 2.91
C VAL A 292 -4.30 -16.27 1.68
N SER A 293 -4.34 -15.07 1.09
CA SER A 293 -3.53 -14.74 -0.10
C SER A 293 -2.03 -14.72 0.19
N HIS A 294 -1.63 -14.35 1.41
CA HIS A 294 -0.22 -14.35 1.82
C HIS A 294 0.27 -15.72 2.32
N GLY A 295 -0.61 -16.74 2.36
CA GLY A 295 -0.27 -18.04 2.94
C GLY A 295 -0.10 -18.01 4.47
N ALA A 296 -0.53 -16.93 5.13
CA ALA A 296 -0.53 -16.78 6.59
C ALA A 296 -1.68 -17.57 7.23
N PHE A 297 -1.59 -18.90 7.12
CA PHE A 297 -2.69 -19.81 7.47
C PHE A 297 -2.92 -19.91 8.97
N ALA A 298 -1.91 -19.71 9.82
CA ALA A 298 -2.10 -19.69 11.27
C ALA A 298 -2.89 -18.45 11.70
N ALA A 299 -2.53 -17.28 11.17
CA ALA A 299 -3.26 -16.02 11.37
C ALA A 299 -4.68 -16.10 10.78
N ALA A 300 -4.85 -16.63 9.57
CA ALA A 300 -6.16 -16.83 8.94
C ALA A 300 -7.06 -17.72 9.82
N ALA A 301 -6.54 -18.84 10.33
CA ALA A 301 -7.29 -19.72 11.22
C ALA A 301 -7.67 -19.03 12.54
N ALA A 302 -6.79 -18.18 13.09
CA ALA A 302 -7.09 -17.40 14.28
C ALA A 302 -8.16 -16.35 14.03
N LEU A 303 -8.14 -15.67 12.87
CA LEU A 303 -9.15 -14.71 12.46
C LEU A 303 -10.54 -15.35 12.36
N VAL A 304 -10.64 -16.49 11.67
CA VAL A 304 -11.91 -17.23 11.55
C VAL A 304 -12.41 -17.67 12.93
N ARG A 305 -11.52 -18.19 13.81
CA ARG A 305 -11.90 -18.55 15.19
C ARG A 305 -12.37 -17.36 16.02
N ALA A 306 -11.81 -16.18 15.77
CA ALA A 306 -12.20 -14.95 16.44
C ALA A 306 -13.49 -14.32 15.85
N GLY A 307 -14.08 -14.94 14.82
CA GLY A 307 -15.32 -14.48 14.20
C GLY A 307 -15.11 -13.39 13.16
N ALA A 308 -13.90 -13.24 12.60
CA ALA A 308 -13.68 -12.36 11.47
C ALA A 308 -14.57 -12.79 10.28
N PRO A 309 -15.16 -11.84 9.52
CA PRO A 309 -15.96 -12.18 8.35
C PRO A 309 -15.13 -12.92 7.30
N VAL A 310 -15.74 -13.88 6.61
CA VAL A 310 -15.12 -14.63 5.50
C VAL A 310 -15.85 -14.29 4.21
N ALA A 311 -15.13 -13.84 3.19
CA ALA A 311 -15.71 -13.55 1.89
C ALA A 311 -16.16 -14.85 1.19
N ALA A 312 -17.22 -14.75 0.40
CA ALA A 312 -17.75 -15.87 -0.38
C ALA A 312 -16.67 -16.45 -1.32
N ASP A 313 -15.78 -15.63 -1.84
CA ASP A 313 -14.73 -16.03 -2.76
C ASP A 313 -13.35 -16.22 -2.11
N ALA A 314 -13.26 -16.27 -0.77
CA ALA A 314 -11.99 -16.43 -0.03
C ALA A 314 -11.14 -17.62 -0.52
N LEU A 315 -11.77 -18.73 -0.94
CA LEU A 315 -11.07 -19.91 -1.45
C LEU A 315 -10.38 -19.69 -2.81
N ARG A 316 -10.71 -18.60 -3.53
CA ARG A 316 -10.05 -18.26 -4.80
C ARG A 316 -8.64 -17.74 -4.59
N ASN A 317 -8.31 -17.25 -3.40
CA ASN A 317 -7.04 -16.58 -3.12
C ASN A 317 -5.97 -17.52 -2.54
N ILE A 318 -6.23 -18.82 -2.47
CA ILE A 318 -5.27 -19.80 -1.93
C ILE A 318 -4.05 -19.88 -2.84
N ASP A 319 -2.88 -19.60 -2.28
CA ASP A 319 -1.58 -19.71 -2.95
C ASP A 319 -0.54 -20.48 -2.12
N GLY A 320 -0.99 -21.49 -1.36
CA GLY A 320 -0.12 -22.33 -0.53
C GLY A 320 -0.81 -23.60 0.01
N GLN A 321 -0.07 -24.40 0.79
CA GLN A 321 -0.55 -25.65 1.39
C GLN A 321 -1.52 -25.39 2.55
N ILE A 322 -2.77 -25.07 2.22
CA ILE A 322 -3.82 -24.85 3.22
C ILE A 322 -4.20 -26.15 3.94
N ALA A 323 -4.29 -26.08 5.27
CA ALA A 323 -4.68 -27.22 6.10
C ALA A 323 -6.20 -27.54 5.98
N PRO A 324 -6.61 -28.82 6.01
CA PRO A 324 -8.01 -29.24 5.93
C PRO A 324 -8.92 -28.59 6.98
N GLU A 325 -8.39 -28.33 8.17
CA GLU A 325 -9.10 -27.68 9.27
C GLU A 325 -9.46 -26.23 8.93
N LEU A 326 -8.52 -25.48 8.33
CA LEU A 326 -8.77 -24.12 7.89
C LEU A 326 -9.74 -24.10 6.71
N THR A 327 -9.58 -25.01 5.73
CA THR A 327 -10.53 -25.14 4.61
C THR A 327 -11.95 -25.39 5.10
N SER A 328 -12.12 -26.32 6.06
CA SER A 328 -13.42 -26.59 6.68
C SER A 328 -13.98 -25.37 7.41
N ALA A 329 -13.12 -24.63 8.12
CA ALA A 329 -13.51 -23.43 8.84
C ALA A 329 -13.96 -22.31 7.88
N LEU A 330 -13.26 -22.08 6.77
CA LEU A 330 -13.65 -21.10 5.76
C LEU A 330 -15.01 -21.44 5.15
N LEU A 331 -15.23 -22.69 4.73
CA LEU A 331 -16.51 -23.17 4.20
C LEU A 331 -17.64 -23.01 5.22
N ALA A 332 -17.40 -23.33 6.49
CA ALA A 332 -18.39 -23.21 7.55
C ALA A 332 -18.75 -21.76 7.89
N ASN A 333 -17.89 -20.79 7.56
CA ASN A 333 -18.07 -19.37 7.85
C ASN A 333 -18.42 -18.52 6.62
N GLY A 334 -18.79 -19.14 5.50
CA GLY A 334 -19.41 -18.44 4.37
C GLY A 334 -18.65 -18.51 3.05
N ALA A 335 -17.45 -19.10 3.01
CA ALA A 335 -16.76 -19.30 1.74
C ALA A 335 -17.53 -20.29 0.83
N GLU A 336 -17.74 -19.91 -0.42
CA GLU A 336 -18.45 -20.73 -1.41
C GLU A 336 -17.48 -21.75 -2.06
N PRO A 337 -17.85 -23.05 -2.07
CA PRO A 337 -17.05 -24.05 -2.72
C PRO A 337 -17.08 -23.85 -4.24
N ASN A 338 -15.91 -23.90 -4.86
CA ASN A 338 -15.78 -23.77 -6.30
C ASN A 338 -14.67 -24.67 -6.84
N VAL A 339 -14.79 -25.05 -8.12
CA VAL A 339 -13.89 -26.04 -8.72
C VAL A 339 -12.48 -25.48 -8.94
N ALA A 340 -12.34 -24.19 -9.24
CA ALA A 340 -11.03 -23.55 -9.36
C ALA A 340 -10.22 -23.66 -8.05
N ALA A 341 -10.87 -23.55 -6.89
CA ALA A 341 -10.23 -23.74 -5.59
C ALA A 341 -9.76 -25.19 -5.34
N ILE A 342 -10.48 -26.21 -5.86
CA ILE A 342 -10.03 -27.61 -5.83
C ILE A 342 -8.70 -27.73 -6.58
N VAL A 343 -8.64 -27.18 -7.80
CA VAL A 343 -7.45 -27.22 -8.65
C VAL A 343 -6.29 -26.45 -8.00
N LYS A 344 -6.53 -25.26 -7.44
CA LYS A 344 -5.51 -24.50 -6.70
C LYS A 344 -4.96 -25.26 -5.50
N CYS A 345 -5.82 -25.86 -4.66
CA CYS A 345 -5.38 -26.68 -3.53
C CYS A 345 -4.56 -27.88 -4.00
N ALA A 346 -5.00 -28.57 -5.05
CA ALA A 346 -4.26 -29.68 -5.64
C ALA A 346 -2.88 -29.21 -6.13
N ALA A 347 -2.80 -28.13 -6.91
CA ALA A 347 -1.54 -27.56 -7.40
C ALA A 347 -0.59 -27.18 -6.26
N CYS A 348 -1.12 -26.59 -5.19
CA CYS A 348 -0.32 -26.23 -4.02
C CYS A 348 0.11 -27.44 -3.18
N GLY A 349 -0.31 -28.66 -3.48
CA GLY A 349 0.03 -29.85 -2.69
C GLY A 349 -0.84 -30.06 -1.46
N ALA A 350 -2.07 -29.55 -1.46
CA ALA A 350 -3.07 -29.71 -0.39
C ALA A 350 -4.25 -30.63 -0.83
N PRO A 351 -4.01 -31.94 -1.09
CA PRO A 351 -5.02 -32.83 -1.66
C PRO A 351 -6.22 -33.05 -0.72
N ALA A 352 -6.00 -33.13 0.59
CA ALA A 352 -7.09 -33.31 1.56
C ALA A 352 -8.05 -32.11 1.56
N SER A 353 -7.52 -30.90 1.44
CA SER A 353 -8.30 -29.67 1.30
C SER A 353 -9.04 -29.62 -0.03
N ALA A 354 -8.41 -30.08 -1.12
CA ALA A 354 -9.05 -30.22 -2.42
C ALA A 354 -10.25 -31.18 -2.38
N HIS A 355 -10.12 -32.34 -1.73
CA HIS A 355 -11.23 -33.28 -1.53
C HIS A 355 -12.37 -32.70 -0.70
N LEU A 356 -12.06 -31.95 0.37
CA LEU A 356 -13.10 -31.27 1.17
C LEU A 356 -13.90 -30.25 0.35
N ILE A 357 -13.23 -29.49 -0.51
CA ILE A 357 -13.89 -28.53 -1.40
C ILE A 357 -14.71 -29.28 -2.46
N ALA A 358 -14.21 -30.39 -3.00
CA ALA A 358 -14.94 -31.24 -3.95
C ALA A 358 -16.25 -31.77 -3.35
N ASP A 359 -16.20 -32.29 -2.12
CA ASP A 359 -17.38 -32.74 -1.39
C ASP A 359 -18.39 -31.59 -1.16
N ALA A 360 -17.89 -30.39 -0.85
CA ALA A 360 -18.73 -29.21 -0.68
C ALA A 360 -19.37 -28.75 -2.01
N CYS A 361 -18.63 -28.77 -3.12
CA CYS A 361 -19.13 -28.50 -4.46
C CYS A 361 -20.26 -29.48 -4.84
N ALA A 362 -20.05 -30.79 -4.59
CA ALA A 362 -21.06 -31.80 -4.88
C ALA A 362 -22.34 -31.59 -4.05
N LYS A 363 -22.21 -31.21 -2.77
CA LYS A 363 -23.36 -30.84 -1.92
C LYS A 363 -24.08 -29.59 -2.42
N ALA A 364 -23.36 -28.65 -3.04
CA ALA A 364 -23.92 -27.45 -3.67
C ALA A 364 -24.54 -27.73 -5.06
N GLY A 365 -24.53 -28.98 -5.54
CA GLY A 365 -25.11 -29.37 -6.83
C GLY A 365 -24.21 -29.07 -8.05
N ILE A 366 -22.92 -28.82 -7.83
CA ILE A 366 -21.95 -28.61 -8.91
C ILE A 366 -21.52 -29.98 -9.46
N ASP A 367 -21.52 -30.14 -10.78
CA ASP A 367 -20.99 -31.33 -11.46
C ASP A 367 -19.46 -31.29 -11.46
N VAL A 368 -18.86 -31.78 -10.37
CA VAL A 368 -17.44 -31.57 -10.06
C VAL A 368 -16.51 -32.24 -11.07
N ALA A 369 -16.78 -33.48 -11.47
CA ALA A 369 -15.85 -34.26 -12.29
C ALA A 369 -15.52 -33.62 -13.66
N PRO A 370 -16.51 -33.25 -14.50
CA PRO A 370 -16.21 -32.60 -15.78
C PRO A 370 -15.64 -31.19 -15.61
N ALA A 371 -16.13 -30.42 -14.64
CA ALA A 371 -15.60 -29.08 -14.37
C ALA A 371 -14.14 -29.12 -13.89
N PHE A 372 -13.79 -30.09 -13.03
CA PHE A 372 -12.44 -30.27 -12.52
C PHE A 372 -11.45 -30.57 -13.63
N VAL A 373 -11.82 -31.45 -14.59
CA VAL A 373 -10.96 -31.77 -15.73
C VAL A 373 -10.68 -30.51 -16.56
N ALA A 374 -11.71 -29.72 -16.86
CA ALA A 374 -11.56 -28.49 -17.65
C ALA A 374 -10.65 -27.46 -16.95
N GLU A 375 -10.89 -27.18 -15.66
CA GLU A 375 -10.10 -26.22 -14.88
C GLU A 375 -8.65 -26.70 -14.66
N ARG A 376 -8.45 -28.00 -14.39
CA ARG A 376 -7.12 -28.60 -14.25
C ARG A 376 -6.32 -28.47 -15.55
N ASP A 377 -6.92 -28.80 -16.68
CA ASP A 377 -6.22 -28.78 -17.97
C ASP A 377 -5.88 -27.33 -18.39
N ALA A 378 -6.74 -26.37 -18.07
CA ALA A 378 -6.46 -24.95 -18.27
C ALA A 378 -5.28 -24.46 -17.40
N MET A 379 -5.26 -24.81 -16.11
CA MET A 379 -4.16 -24.44 -15.21
C MET A 379 -2.85 -25.13 -15.58
N LEU A 380 -2.88 -26.42 -15.96
CA LEU A 380 -1.70 -27.14 -16.44
C LEU A 380 -1.09 -26.46 -17.66
N LEU A 381 -1.92 -26.09 -18.64
CA LEU A 381 -1.46 -25.37 -19.83
C LEU A 381 -0.81 -24.03 -19.47
N ASP A 382 -1.38 -23.28 -18.53
CA ASP A 382 -0.83 -21.99 -18.10
C ASP A 382 0.53 -22.15 -17.38
N LEU A 383 0.65 -23.13 -16.49
CA LEU A 383 1.90 -23.45 -15.77
C LEU A 383 2.98 -23.94 -16.73
N GLU A 384 2.65 -24.84 -17.67
CA GLU A 384 3.58 -25.36 -18.68
C GLU A 384 4.08 -24.25 -19.61
N ASN A 385 3.20 -23.36 -20.05
CA ASN A 385 3.57 -22.19 -20.85
C ASN A 385 4.48 -21.23 -20.07
N SER A 386 4.19 -21.00 -18.79
CA SER A 386 5.02 -20.16 -17.92
C SER A 386 6.40 -20.76 -17.71
N LEU A 387 6.48 -22.07 -17.47
CA LEU A 387 7.74 -22.79 -17.31
C LEU A 387 8.58 -22.76 -18.61
N ALA A 388 7.96 -22.94 -19.77
CA ALA A 388 8.64 -22.84 -21.06
C ALA A 388 9.23 -21.44 -21.30
N LYS A 389 8.47 -20.37 -21.01
CA LYS A 389 8.96 -18.98 -21.13
C LYS A 389 10.13 -18.68 -20.20
N MET A 390 10.19 -19.31 -19.02
CA MET A 390 11.31 -19.14 -18.09
C MET A 390 12.60 -19.79 -18.58
N GLN A 391 12.53 -20.87 -19.36
CA GLN A 391 13.72 -21.55 -19.89
C GLN A 391 14.48 -20.68 -20.91
N ASP A 392 13.80 -19.71 -21.53
CA ASP A 392 14.40 -18.72 -22.43
C ASP A 392 15.15 -17.59 -21.70
N GLY A 393 15.14 -17.58 -20.36
CA GLY A 393 15.91 -16.67 -19.50
C GLY A 393 15.43 -15.21 -19.49
N LYS A 394 14.35 -14.88 -20.19
CA LYS A 394 13.79 -13.52 -20.31
C LYS A 394 12.58 -13.26 -19.41
N TYR A 395 12.09 -14.29 -18.72
CA TYR A 395 10.87 -14.22 -17.93
C TYR A 395 11.13 -14.75 -16.52
N GLY A 396 10.78 -13.96 -15.51
CA GLY A 396 10.75 -14.38 -14.11
C GLY A 396 9.33 -14.79 -13.70
N HIS A 397 9.23 -15.71 -12.75
CA HIS A 397 7.96 -16.10 -12.12
C HIS A 397 8.21 -16.22 -10.62
N TYR A 398 7.26 -15.78 -9.79
CA TYR A 398 7.43 -15.72 -8.33
C TYR A 398 7.72 -17.10 -7.70
N LEU A 399 7.18 -18.17 -8.28
CA LEU A 399 7.45 -19.56 -7.87
C LEU A 399 8.82 -20.11 -8.31
N GLY A 400 9.50 -19.45 -9.25
CA GLY A 400 10.66 -20.03 -9.92
C GLY A 400 10.32 -21.24 -10.81
N GLN A 401 11.35 -21.82 -11.45
CA GLN A 401 11.17 -22.99 -12.31
C GLN A 401 10.80 -24.25 -11.51
N GLU A 402 11.42 -24.44 -10.35
CA GLU A 402 11.17 -25.59 -9.48
C GLU A 402 9.74 -25.58 -8.94
N GLY A 403 9.26 -24.45 -8.43
CA GLY A 403 7.89 -24.33 -7.93
C GLY A 403 6.83 -24.52 -9.02
N LEU A 404 7.09 -24.06 -10.26
CA LEU A 404 6.21 -24.35 -11.39
C LEU A 404 6.15 -25.85 -11.71
N ALA A 405 7.31 -26.52 -11.76
CA ALA A 405 7.39 -27.96 -12.02
C ALA A 405 6.68 -28.77 -10.93
N GLU A 406 6.85 -28.39 -9.66
CA GLU A 406 6.18 -29.02 -8.52
C GLU A 406 4.65 -28.88 -8.62
N ARG A 407 4.13 -27.68 -8.92
CA ARG A 407 2.68 -27.48 -9.12
C ARG A 407 2.11 -28.33 -10.26
N ILE A 408 2.86 -28.46 -11.36
CA ILE A 408 2.48 -29.33 -12.49
C ILE A 408 2.41 -30.79 -12.05
N GLU A 409 3.43 -31.28 -11.34
CA GLU A 409 3.47 -32.65 -10.82
C GLU A 409 2.29 -32.92 -9.88
N HIS A 410 2.01 -32.02 -8.95
CA HIS A 410 0.88 -32.16 -8.04
C HIS A 410 -0.45 -32.27 -8.78
N LEU A 411 -0.69 -31.43 -9.79
CA LEU A 411 -1.91 -31.50 -10.61
C LEU A 411 -2.02 -32.78 -11.44
N GLN A 412 -0.92 -33.28 -11.99
CA GLN A 412 -0.90 -34.51 -12.79
C GLN A 412 -1.11 -35.76 -11.93
N THR A 413 -0.65 -35.75 -10.69
CA THR A 413 -0.74 -36.89 -9.76
C THR A 413 -2.04 -36.89 -8.95
N PHE A 414 -2.64 -35.74 -8.69
CA PHE A 414 -3.88 -35.61 -7.93
C PHE A 414 -5.04 -36.39 -8.58
N ARG A 415 -5.87 -37.02 -7.74
CA ARG A 415 -7.05 -37.77 -8.14
C ARG A 415 -8.25 -37.28 -7.34
N LEU A 416 -9.26 -36.79 -8.06
CA LEU A 416 -10.53 -36.34 -7.49
C LEU A 416 -11.27 -37.50 -6.83
#